data_AF-A0A2U8I8Z3-F1
#
_entry.id   AF-A0A2U8I8Z3-F1
#
_cell.length_a   1.000
_cell.length_b   1.000
_cell.length_c   1.000
_cell.angle_alpha   90.00
_cell.angle_beta   90.00
_cell.angle_gamma   90.00
#
_symmetry.space_group_name_H-M   'P 1'
#
loop_
_entity.id
_entity.type
_entity.pdbx_description
1 polymer ?
#
loop_
_entity_poly.entity_id
_entity_poly.type
_entity_poly.pdbx_seq_one_letter_code
_entity_poly.pdbx_strand_id
1 'polypeptide(L)' 'MTEPNEKKKREYRLGNPLTQSEYNKRFEERKTKENKSIRMFVPYELAEDFKRYCKGNGLTMQDTVTELLREFMSDKK' A
#
# COMPACT_ATOMS: atom_id res chain seq x y z
N MET A 1 24.15 33.68 35.15
CA MET A 1 24.48 32.26 34.94
C MET A 1 23.15 31.53 34.72
N THR A 2 22.92 30.95 33.55
CA THR A 2 21.63 30.32 33.21
C THR A 2 21.77 28.81 33.35
N GLU A 3 21.06 28.23 34.32
CA GLU A 3 21.07 26.79 34.56
C GLU A 3 20.39 26.02 33.40
N PRO A 4 20.95 24.87 32.97
CA PRO A 4 20.33 24.06 31.94
C PRO A 4 19.09 23.33 32.51
N ASN A 5 17.92 23.73 32.01
CA ASN A 5 16.64 23.07 32.28
C ASN A 5 16.67 21.63 31.74
N GLU A 6 16.79 20.65 32.64
CA GLU A 6 16.59 19.23 32.33
C GLU A 6 15.15 18.98 31.89
N LYS A 7 14.89 19.10 30.59
CA LYS A 7 13.61 18.73 29.99
C LYS A 7 13.36 17.23 30.23
N LYS A 8 12.56 16.90 31.26
CA LYS A 8 12.04 15.54 31.49
C LYS A 8 11.48 15.01 30.17
N LYS A 9 12.05 13.90 29.69
CA LYS A 9 11.65 13.25 28.43
C LYS A 9 10.16 12.88 28.55
N ARG A 10 9.35 13.34 27.58
CA ARG A 10 7.89 13.13 27.52
C ARG A 10 7.53 11.63 27.60
N GLU A 11 6.45 11.29 28.29
CA GLU A 11 6.01 9.90 28.60
C GLU A 11 5.83 8.97 27.40
N TYR A 12 5.54 9.46 26.19
CA TYR A 12 5.48 8.60 25.00
C TYR A 12 6.83 7.94 24.66
N ARG A 13 7.92 8.36 25.30
CA ARG A 13 9.24 7.73 25.22
C ARG A 13 9.40 6.55 26.20
N LEU A 14 8.40 6.23 27.01
CA LEU A 14 8.40 5.11 27.97
C LEU A 14 7.68 3.84 27.49
N GLY A 15 6.93 3.88 26.39
CA GLY A 15 6.38 2.69 25.73
C GLY A 15 7.15 2.46 24.43
N ASN A 16 7.70 1.27 24.23
CA ASN A 16 8.53 0.91 23.08
C ASN A 16 7.79 1.29 21.76
N PRO A 17 8.09 2.43 21.12
CA PRO A 17 7.36 2.84 19.93
C PRO A 17 7.68 1.81 18.85
N LEU A 18 6.65 1.36 18.14
CA LEU A 18 6.83 0.45 17.01
C LEU A 18 7.92 1.03 16.10
N THR A 19 8.93 0.22 15.84
CA THR A 19 9.97 0.57 14.87
C THR A 19 9.31 0.72 13.50
N GLN A 20 9.94 1.48 12.60
CA GLN A 20 9.45 1.62 11.23
C GLN A 20 9.22 0.25 10.56
N SER A 21 10.06 -0.74 10.89
CA SER A 21 9.92 -2.12 10.43
C SER A 21 8.64 -2.79 10.93
N GLU A 22 8.28 -2.62 12.21
CA GLU A 22 7.07 -3.20 12.77
C GLU A 22 5.81 -2.49 12.25
N TYR A 23 5.87 -1.18 12.00
CA TYR A 23 4.81 -0.45 11.30
C TYR A 23 4.59 -0.99 9.88
N ASN A 24 5.66 -1.18 9.11
CA ASN A 24 5.59 -1.70 7.75
C ASN A 24 4.99 -3.11 7.74
N LYS A 25 5.47 -3.99 8.63
CA LYS A 25 4.97 -5.36 8.78
C LYS A 25 3.47 -5.37 9.09
N ARG A 26 3.01 -4.54 10.04
CA ARG A 26 1.59 -4.45 10.41
C ARG A 26 0.73 -3.91 9.26
N PHE A 27 1.25 -2.98 8.46
CA PHE A 27 0.56 -2.47 7.28
C PHE A 27 0.42 -3.54 6.20
N GLU A 28 1.50 -4.28 5.92
CA GLU A 28 1.48 -5.41 4.97
C GLU A 28 0.53 -6.52 5.43
N GLU A 29 0.60 -6.94 6.69
CA GLU A 29 -0.28 -7.97 7.27
C GLU A 29 -1.77 -7.64 7.07
N ARG A 30 -2.15 -6.37 7.30
CA ARG A 30 -3.52 -5.91 7.06
C ARG A 30 -3.89 -5.99 5.58
N LYS A 31 -2.99 -5.54 4.70
CA LYS A 31 -3.23 -5.54 3.25
C LYS A 31 -3.38 -6.96 2.69
N THR A 32 -2.59 -7.91 3.19
CA THR A 32 -2.60 -9.31 2.76
C THR A 32 -3.74 -10.14 3.35
N LYS A 33 -4.39 -9.66 4.42
CA LYS A 33 -5.51 -10.38 5.05
C LYS A 33 -6.73 -10.45 4.14
N GLU A 34 -6.99 -9.38 3.40
CA GLU A 34 -8.16 -9.25 2.51
C GLU A 34 -7.79 -9.39 1.02
N ASN A 35 -6.51 -9.18 0.67
CA ASN A 35 -6.07 -9.17 -0.72
C ASN A 35 -4.93 -10.16 -0.95
N LYS A 36 -5.02 -10.91 -2.04
CA LYS A 36 -3.92 -11.75 -2.52
C LYS A 36 -3.09 -10.98 -3.56
N SER A 37 -1.77 -10.94 -3.38
CA SER A 37 -0.89 -10.34 -4.39
C SER A 37 -0.76 -11.25 -5.61
N ILE A 38 -0.92 -10.67 -6.80
CA ILE A 38 -0.69 -11.34 -8.08
C ILE A 38 0.51 -10.66 -8.71
N ARG A 39 1.59 -11.41 -8.94
CA ARG A 39 2.79 -10.91 -9.62
C ARG A 39 2.83 -11.52 -11.02
N MET A 40 2.77 -10.68 -12.03
CA MET A 40 2.78 -11.09 -13.43
C MET A 40 3.69 -10.20 -14.26
N PHE A 41 4.20 -10.77 -15.35
CA PHE A 41 4.94 -10.03 -16.35
C PHE A 41 4.03 -9.78 -17.55
N VAL A 42 4.00 -8.55 -18.02
CA VAL A 42 3.27 -8.11 -19.20
C VAL A 42 4.25 -7.35 -20.12
N PRO A 43 4.00 -7.31 -21.44
CA PRO A 43 4.80 -6.49 -22.35
C PRO A 43 4.89 -5.05 -21.87
N TYR A 44 6.07 -4.44 -21.98
CA TYR A 44 6.35 -3.11 -21.45
C TYR A 44 5.41 -2.04 -22.03
N GLU A 45 5.29 -2.01 -23.36
CA GLU A 45 4.41 -1.08 -24.06
C GLU A 45 2.95 -1.22 -23.60
N LEU A 46 2.48 -2.46 -23.45
CA LEU A 46 1.12 -2.72 -22.97
C LEU A 46 0.90 -2.19 -21.55
N ALA A 47 1.88 -2.35 -20.65
CA ALA A 47 1.80 -1.83 -19.29
C ALA A 47 1.78 -0.29 -19.26
N GLU A 48 2.58 0.36 -20.10
CA GLU A 48 2.61 1.82 -20.19
C GLU A 48 1.32 2.38 -20.79
N ASP A 49 0.78 1.76 -21.84
CA ASP A 49 -0.51 2.15 -22.42
C ASP A 49 -1.65 1.98 -21.41
N PHE A 50 -1.69 0.85 -20.71
CA PHE A 50 -2.68 0.60 -19.66
C PHE A 50 -2.59 1.64 -18.54
N LYS A 51 -1.38 1.96 -18.09
CA LYS A 51 -1.15 2.99 -17.07
C LYS A 51 -1.60 4.37 -17.52
N ARG A 52 -1.35 4.75 -18.78
CA ARG A 52 -1.83 6.02 -19.37
C ARG A 52 -3.35 6.05 -19.43
N TYR A 53 -3.98 4.96 -19.86
CA TYR A 53 -5.43 4.82 -19.88
C TYR A 53 -6.05 5.00 -18.48
N CYS A 54 -5.54 4.29 -17.47
CA CYS A 54 -6.04 4.42 -16.09
C CYS A 54 -5.90 5.86 -15.59
N LYS A 55 -4.73 6.49 -15.83
CA LYS A 55 -4.48 7.88 -15.43
C LYS A 55 -5.43 8.87 -16.13
N GLY A 56 -5.67 8.69 -17.42
CA GLY A 56 -6.58 9.55 -18.20
C GLY A 56 -8.02 9.50 -17.71
N ASN A 57 -8.44 8.36 -17.13
CA ASN A 57 -9.79 8.15 -16.61
C ASN A 57 -9.91 8.34 -15.08
N GLY A 58 -8.84 8.74 -14.39
CA GLY A 58 -8.84 8.88 -12.92
C GLY A 58 -8.97 7.55 -12.16
N LEU A 59 -8.62 6.43 -12.82
CA LEU A 59 -8.71 5.08 -12.26
C LEU A 59 -7.34 4.62 -11.76
N THR A 60 -7.33 3.73 -10.77
CA THR A 60 -6.12 3.00 -10.40
C THR A 60 -5.99 1.72 -11.21
N MET A 61 -4.76 1.32 -11.54
CA MET A 61 -4.50 0.04 -12.22
C MET A 61 -5.05 -1.14 -11.43
N GLN A 62 -5.02 -1.08 -10.10
CA GLN A 62 -5.53 -2.13 -9.24
C GLN A 62 -7.06 -2.27 -9.39
N ASP A 63 -7.79 -1.16 -9.39
CA ASP A 63 -9.25 -1.19 -9.52
C ASP A 63 -9.64 -1.72 -10.90
N THR A 64 -9.00 -1.23 -11.96
CA THR A 64 -9.27 -1.68 -13.33
C THR A 64 -8.98 -3.18 -13.50
N VAL A 65 -7.85 -3.68 -12.98
CA VAL A 65 -7.56 -5.13 -13.01
C VAL A 65 -8.57 -5.93 -12.20
N THR A 66 -9.03 -5.40 -11.06
CA THR A 66 -10.02 -6.08 -10.20
C THR A 66 -11.36 -6.22 -10.91
N GLU A 67 -11.84 -5.16 -11.59
CA GLU A 67 -13.09 -5.23 -12.37
C GLU A 67 -12.95 -6.18 -13.56
N LEU A 68 -11.85 -6.11 -14.32
CA LEU A 68 -11.60 -7.03 -15.43
C LEU A 68 -11.60 -8.51 -14.98
N LEU A 69 -11.02 -8.80 -13.80
CA LEU A 69 -11.05 -10.14 -13.22
C LEU A 69 -12.47 -10.56 -12.81
N ARG A 70 -13.29 -9.64 -12.29
CA ARG A 70 -14.70 -9.93 -11.94
C ARG A 70 -15.55 -10.20 -13.18
N GLU A 71 -15.42 -9.38 -14.22
CA GLU A 71 -16.11 -9.55 -15.50
C GLU A 71 -15.73 -10.90 -16.13
N PHE A 72 -14.43 -11.19 -16.24
CA PHE A 72 -13.94 -12.45 -16.79
C PHE A 72 -14.45 -13.68 -16.05
N MET A 73 -14.59 -13.61 -14.72
CA MET A 73 -15.14 -14.71 -13.91
C MET A 73 -16.66 -14.81 -13.98
N SER A 74 -17.35 -13.71 -14.31
CA SER A 74 -18.81 -13.68 -14.49
C SER A 74 -19.21 -14.32 -15.82
N ASP A 75 -18.46 -14.06 -16.89
CA ASP A 75 -18.67 -14.64 -18.23
C ASP A 75 -18.41 -16.16 -18.29
N LYS A 76 -17.76 -16.72 -17.27
CA LYS A 76 -17.43 -18.15 -17.16
C LYS A 76 -18.55 -18.97 -16.50
N LYS A 77 -19.59 -18.34 -15.97
CA LYS A 77 -20.76 -19.00 -15.36
C LYS A 77 -21.88 -19.18 -16.37
#